data_AF-A0AAT9WIB3-F1
#
_entry.id   AF-A0AAT9WIB3-F1
#
_cell.length_a   1.000
_cell.length_b   1.000
_cell.length_c   1.000
_cell.angle_alpha   90.00
_cell.angle_beta   90.00
_cell.angle_gamma   90.00
#
_symmetry.space_group_name_H-M   'P 1'
#
loop_
_entity.id
_entity.type
_entity.pdbx_description
1 polymer ?
#
loop_
_entity_poly.entity_id
_entity_poly.type
_entity_poly.pdbx_seq_one_letter_code
_entity_poly.pdbx_strand_id
1 'polypeptide(L)'
;MNANTELNGLATVPQVEALADQLSVCADELHARVMKSIKSHQGDFSDAEQATARALLDDEVLLRQRANSLYADAATYVVKTLGQSQQHVMALTADAAEKIRKIAMVGDVVGLVGGLLSLAGAAATGQAAPILAALEKIRTHVKAVQADMPKKPATAPPPPA
;
A
#
# COMPACT_ATOMS: atom_id res chain seq x y z
N MET A 1 26.86 22.56 -3.66
CA MET A 1 26.57 21.28 -2.98
C MET A 1 25.22 20.79 -3.45
N ASN A 2 25.15 19.52 -3.82
CA ASN A 2 24.28 18.98 -4.88
C ASN A 2 22.82 18.76 -4.43
N ALA A 3 21.88 19.32 -5.18
CA ALA A 3 20.43 19.11 -5.05
C ALA A 3 19.94 17.75 -5.60
N ASN A 4 20.85 16.81 -5.89
CA ASN A 4 20.52 15.54 -6.54
C ASN A 4 20.24 14.39 -5.57
N THR A 5 20.46 14.58 -4.27
CA THR A 5 20.27 13.50 -3.27
C THR A 5 18.80 13.16 -3.05
N GLU A 6 17.90 14.08 -3.38
CA GLU A 6 16.47 13.89 -3.14
C GLU A 6 15.78 13.02 -4.18
N LEU A 7 16.36 12.67 -5.34
CA LEU A 7 15.67 11.87 -6.38
C LEU A 7 16.11 10.39 -6.42
N ASN A 8 16.77 9.93 -5.37
CA ASN A 8 17.40 8.61 -5.26
C ASN A 8 16.63 7.68 -4.34
N GLY A 9 15.31 7.53 -4.51
CA GLY A 9 14.53 6.52 -3.81
C GLY A 9 15.06 5.11 -4.12
N LEU A 10 15.18 4.28 -3.08
CA LEU A 10 15.66 2.89 -3.16
C LEU A 10 17.11 2.72 -3.69
N ALA A 11 17.93 3.77 -3.65
CA ALA A 11 19.32 3.75 -4.10
C ALA A 11 20.33 3.26 -3.05
N THR A 12 19.86 2.93 -1.84
CA THR A 12 20.71 2.38 -0.78
C THR A 12 19.99 1.25 -0.05
N VAL A 13 20.76 0.37 0.60
CA VAL A 13 20.24 -0.74 1.41
C VAL A 13 19.21 -0.24 2.45
N PRO A 14 19.50 0.80 3.27
CA PRO A 14 18.51 1.30 4.24
C PRO A 14 17.20 1.80 3.61
N GLN A 15 17.23 2.28 2.36
CA GLN A 15 16.03 2.72 1.67
C GLN A 15 15.17 1.55 1.18
N VAL A 16 15.80 0.45 0.78
CA VAL A 16 15.13 -0.81 0.42
C VAL A 16 14.53 -1.46 1.67
N GLU A 17 15.27 -1.48 2.78
CA GLU A 17 14.77 -1.94 4.09
C GLU A 17 13.58 -1.10 4.56
N ALA A 18 13.66 0.23 4.47
CA ALA A 18 12.53 1.11 4.81
C ALA A 18 11.29 0.85 3.95
N LEU A 19 11.46 0.47 2.68
CA LEU A 19 10.35 0.02 1.85
C LEU A 19 9.79 -1.32 2.34
N ALA A 20 10.64 -2.29 2.69
CA ALA A 20 10.22 -3.56 3.25
C ALA A 20 9.42 -3.39 4.57
N ASP A 21 9.84 -2.47 5.43
CA ASP A 21 9.10 -2.05 6.63
C ASP A 21 7.69 -1.56 6.26
N GLN A 22 7.60 -0.63 5.32
CA GLN A 22 6.29 -0.08 4.90
C GLN A 22 5.39 -1.14 4.27
N LEU A 23 5.93 -2.07 3.49
CA LEU A 23 5.16 -3.18 2.93
C LEU A 23 4.65 -4.13 4.03
N SER A 24 5.45 -4.34 5.07
CA SER A 24 5.05 -5.12 6.25
C SER A 24 3.92 -4.45 7.02
N VAL A 25 3.99 -3.13 7.22
CA VAL A 25 2.89 -2.34 7.81
C VAL A 25 1.62 -2.45 6.96
N CYS A 26 1.73 -2.37 5.64
CA CYS A 26 0.56 -2.56 4.76
C CYS A 26 -0.06 -3.95 4.91
N ALA A 27 0.76 -5.00 5.05
CA ALA A 27 0.29 -6.37 5.29
C ALA A 27 -0.43 -6.50 6.64
N ASP A 28 0.09 -5.88 7.70
CA ASP A 28 -0.55 -5.84 9.02
C ASP A 28 -1.92 -5.15 8.97
N GLU A 29 -2.01 -4.00 8.29
CA GLU A 29 -3.28 -3.28 8.13
C GLU A 29 -4.28 -4.08 7.30
N LEU A 30 -3.82 -4.77 6.25
CA LEU A 30 -4.66 -5.64 5.42
C LEU A 30 -5.23 -6.79 6.26
N HIS A 31 -4.37 -7.49 6.99
CA HIS A 31 -4.77 -8.56 7.88
C HIS A 31 -5.79 -8.09 8.91
N ALA A 32 -5.49 -6.99 9.61
CA ALA A 32 -6.37 -6.41 10.60
C ALA A 32 -7.73 -6.02 9.99
N ARG A 33 -7.73 -5.46 8.78
CA ARG A 33 -8.96 -5.03 8.10
C ARG A 33 -9.84 -6.20 7.68
N VAL A 34 -9.26 -7.25 7.12
CA VAL A 34 -9.97 -8.48 6.76
C VAL A 34 -10.54 -9.14 8.01
N MET A 35 -9.73 -9.32 9.06
CA MET A 35 -10.18 -9.90 10.33
C MET A 35 -11.30 -9.08 10.97
N LYS A 36 -11.21 -7.74 10.91
CA LYS A 36 -12.29 -6.86 11.40
C LYS A 36 -13.57 -7.08 10.58
N SER A 37 -13.46 -7.15 9.25
CA SER A 37 -14.61 -7.43 8.37
C SER A 37 -15.27 -8.75 8.71
N ILE A 38 -14.46 -9.80 8.95
CA ILE A 38 -14.94 -11.11 9.37
C ILE A 38 -15.73 -11.03 10.68
N LYS A 39 -15.17 -10.34 11.68
CA LYS A 39 -15.77 -10.19 13.01
C LYS A 39 -17.01 -9.31 13.03
N SER A 40 -17.09 -8.30 12.17
CA SER A 40 -18.21 -7.35 12.13
C SER A 40 -19.37 -7.81 11.24
N HIS A 41 -19.18 -8.87 10.46
CA HIS A 41 -20.22 -9.37 9.57
C HIS A 41 -21.38 -9.96 10.36
N GLN A 42 -22.60 -9.60 9.98
CA GLN A 42 -23.82 -10.15 10.57
C GLN A 42 -24.43 -11.13 9.59
N GLY A 43 -24.63 -12.37 10.03
CA GLY A 43 -25.12 -13.46 9.18
C GLY A 43 -24.00 -14.16 8.40
N ASP A 44 -24.40 -15.10 7.56
CA ASP A 44 -23.48 -15.90 6.76
C ASP A 44 -22.89 -15.07 5.62
N PHE A 45 -21.59 -15.23 5.37
CA PHE A 45 -20.94 -14.66 4.20
C PHE A 45 -21.48 -15.30 2.93
N SER A 46 -21.71 -14.50 1.89
CA SER A 46 -21.86 -15.04 0.54
C SER A 46 -20.56 -15.68 0.04
N ASP A 47 -20.66 -16.63 -0.88
CA ASP A 47 -19.49 -17.30 -1.48
C ASP A 47 -18.49 -16.29 -2.08
N ALA A 48 -18.99 -15.20 -2.67
CA ALA A 48 -18.16 -14.14 -3.26
C ALA A 48 -17.37 -13.36 -2.19
N GLU A 49 -17.98 -13.07 -1.05
CA GLU A 49 -17.31 -12.39 0.06
C GLU A 49 -16.26 -13.30 0.71
N GLN A 50 -16.56 -14.59 0.88
CA GLN A 50 -15.59 -15.57 1.36
C GLN A 50 -14.40 -15.69 0.42
N ALA A 51 -14.65 -15.82 -0.89
CA ALA A 51 -13.60 -15.90 -1.90
C ALA A 51 -12.73 -14.64 -1.91
N THR A 52 -13.34 -13.46 -1.79
CA THR A 52 -12.62 -12.18 -1.71
C THR A 52 -11.76 -12.10 -0.44
N ALA A 53 -12.32 -12.46 0.72
CA ALA A 53 -11.57 -12.46 1.98
C ALA A 53 -10.39 -13.44 1.94
N ARG A 54 -10.58 -14.62 1.33
CA ARG A 54 -9.50 -15.60 1.13
C ARG A 54 -8.40 -15.06 0.26
N ALA A 55 -8.74 -14.50 -0.91
CA ALA A 55 -7.77 -13.92 -1.83
C ALA A 55 -6.96 -12.79 -1.17
N LEU A 56 -7.60 -11.93 -0.36
CA LEU A 56 -6.89 -10.87 0.36
C LEU A 56 -5.94 -11.40 1.45
N LEU A 57 -6.24 -12.55 2.07
CA LEU A 57 -5.32 -13.19 3.02
C LEU A 57 -4.14 -13.85 2.29
N ASP A 58 -4.37 -14.44 1.12
CA ASP A 58 -3.29 -14.99 0.31
C ASP A 58 -2.36 -13.86 -0.20
N ASP A 59 -2.93 -12.73 -0.62
CA ASP A 59 -2.20 -11.53 -1.00
C ASP A 59 -1.40 -10.94 0.16
N GLU A 60 -1.95 -10.97 1.38
CA GLU A 60 -1.28 -10.53 2.61
C GLU A 60 -0.02 -11.37 2.89
N VAL A 61 -0.14 -12.69 2.81
CA VAL A 61 1.01 -13.60 2.97
C VAL A 61 2.07 -13.34 1.90
N LEU A 62 1.65 -13.15 0.66
CA LEU A 62 2.57 -12.85 -0.44
C LEU A 62 3.29 -11.51 -0.24
N LEU A 63 2.58 -10.49 0.28
CA LEU A 63 3.17 -9.19 0.59
C LEU A 63 4.24 -9.30 1.67
N ARG A 64 3.99 -10.08 2.74
CA ARG A 64 5.00 -10.37 3.77
C ARG A 64 6.21 -11.11 3.23
N GLN A 65 5.98 -12.12 2.38
CA GLN A 65 7.08 -12.87 1.77
C GLN A 65 7.99 -11.95 0.96
N ARG A 66 7.40 -11.05 0.15
CA ARG A 66 8.18 -10.09 -0.63
C ARG A 66 8.91 -9.07 0.24
N ALA A 67 8.28 -8.57 1.30
CA ALA A 67 8.95 -7.71 2.27
C ALA A 67 10.16 -8.42 2.92
N ASN A 68 9.99 -9.68 3.34
CA ASN A 68 11.08 -10.47 3.90
C ASN A 68 12.20 -10.75 2.89
N SER A 69 11.87 -10.97 1.61
CA SER A 69 12.87 -11.08 0.56
C SER A 69 13.64 -9.77 0.37
N LEU A 70 12.96 -8.63 0.38
CA LEU A 70 13.61 -7.31 0.29
C LEU A 70 14.59 -7.09 1.46
N TYR A 71 14.27 -7.58 2.65
CA TYR A 71 15.21 -7.59 3.78
C TYR A 71 16.43 -8.49 3.53
N ALA A 72 16.19 -9.74 3.12
CA ALA A 72 17.25 -10.72 2.95
C ALA A 72 18.29 -10.31 1.90
N ASP A 73 17.84 -9.66 0.81
CA ASP A 73 18.66 -9.33 -0.35
C ASP A 73 18.66 -7.82 -0.66
N ALA A 74 18.54 -6.95 0.34
CA ALA A 74 18.43 -5.50 0.17
C ALA A 74 19.56 -4.90 -0.70
N ALA A 75 20.79 -5.43 -0.58
CA ALA A 75 21.94 -5.01 -1.37
C ALA A 75 21.79 -5.33 -2.88
N THR A 76 21.10 -6.43 -3.20
CA THR A 76 20.83 -6.86 -4.58
C THR A 76 19.75 -5.98 -5.23
N TYR A 77 18.83 -5.43 -4.43
CA TYR A 77 17.66 -4.69 -4.92
C TYR A 77 17.82 -3.17 -4.96
N VAL A 78 19.03 -2.67 -4.66
CA VAL A 78 19.35 -1.25 -4.80
C VAL A 78 19.17 -0.78 -6.24
N VAL A 79 18.41 0.30 -6.42
CA VAL A 79 18.10 0.92 -7.69
C VAL A 79 19.06 2.09 -7.94
N LYS A 80 19.82 2.08 -9.04
CA LYS A 80 20.80 3.13 -9.34
C LYS A 80 20.22 4.56 -9.35
N THR A 81 19.00 4.72 -9.84
CA THR A 81 18.24 5.98 -9.83
C THR A 81 16.77 5.68 -10.11
N LEU A 82 15.89 6.13 -9.21
CA LEU A 82 14.44 5.99 -9.37
C LEU A 82 13.81 7.26 -9.97
N GLY A 83 14.45 8.42 -9.85
CA GLY A 83 13.85 9.71 -10.26
C GLY A 83 12.68 10.13 -9.37
N GLN A 84 12.60 9.55 -8.17
CA GLN A 84 11.62 9.85 -7.12
C GLN A 84 12.35 9.93 -5.79
N SER A 85 11.84 10.77 -4.89
CA SER A 85 12.41 10.86 -3.55
C SER A 85 12.02 9.67 -2.69
N GLN A 86 12.92 9.25 -1.80
CA GLN A 86 12.59 8.25 -0.78
C GLN A 86 11.35 8.69 0.01
N GLN A 87 11.24 9.98 0.33
CA GLN A 87 10.09 10.53 1.02
C GLN A 87 8.79 10.33 0.22
N HIS A 88 8.82 10.49 -1.11
CA HIS A 88 7.64 10.26 -1.95
C HIS A 88 7.20 8.80 -1.93
N VAL A 89 8.16 7.87 -2.07
CA VAL A 89 7.89 6.42 -2.00
C VAL A 89 7.25 6.08 -0.65
N MET A 90 7.86 6.55 0.45
CA MET A 90 7.39 6.27 1.81
C MET A 90 6.03 6.90 2.10
N ALA A 91 5.79 8.14 1.66
CA ALA A 91 4.51 8.82 1.84
C ALA A 91 3.38 8.07 1.11
N LEU A 92 3.65 7.57 -0.09
CA LEU A 92 2.64 6.87 -0.87
C LEU A 92 2.29 5.50 -0.28
N THR A 93 3.29 4.75 0.20
CA THR A 93 3.04 3.47 0.90
C THR A 93 2.36 3.68 2.24
N ALA A 94 2.70 4.75 2.97
CA ALA A 94 2.03 5.10 4.22
C ALA A 94 0.55 5.49 4.02
N ASP A 95 0.25 6.29 2.98
CA ASP A 95 -1.14 6.63 2.65
C ASP A 95 -1.91 5.37 2.22
N ALA A 96 -1.28 4.46 1.48
CA ALA A 96 -1.88 3.17 1.16
C ALA A 96 -2.24 2.36 2.42
N ALA A 97 -1.33 2.25 3.40
CA ALA A 97 -1.61 1.58 4.67
C ALA A 97 -2.78 2.25 5.42
N GLU A 98 -2.80 3.59 5.46
CA GLU A 98 -3.89 4.35 6.08
C GLU A 98 -5.23 4.12 5.38
N LYS A 99 -5.25 4.05 4.05
CA LYS A 99 -6.46 3.74 3.28
C LYS A 99 -6.97 2.34 3.60
N ILE A 100 -6.09 1.33 3.58
CA ILE A 100 -6.44 -0.05 3.94
C ILE A 100 -7.09 -0.10 5.33
N ARG A 101 -6.52 0.63 6.30
CA ARG A 101 -7.06 0.72 7.66
C ARG A 101 -8.48 1.29 7.71
N LYS A 102 -8.76 2.33 6.91
CA LYS A 102 -9.97 3.15 7.04
C LYS A 102 -11.13 2.75 6.14
N ILE A 103 -10.88 1.93 5.14
CA ILE A 103 -11.88 1.58 4.11
C ILE A 103 -13.08 0.85 4.69
N ALA A 104 -14.28 1.03 4.12
CA ALA A 104 -15.52 0.48 4.67
C ALA A 104 -15.84 -0.93 4.17
N MET A 105 -15.53 -1.24 2.91
CA MET A 105 -15.70 -2.57 2.33
C MET A 105 -14.35 -3.19 1.99
N VAL A 106 -14.26 -4.50 2.17
CA VAL A 106 -13.02 -5.25 1.91
C VAL A 106 -12.72 -5.33 0.41
N GLY A 107 -13.75 -5.33 -0.44
CA GLY A 107 -13.60 -5.36 -1.91
C GLY A 107 -12.86 -4.15 -2.47
N ASP A 108 -13.03 -2.98 -1.87
CA ASP A 108 -12.38 -1.74 -2.29
C ASP A 108 -10.85 -1.76 -2.07
N VAL A 109 -10.36 -2.71 -1.25
CA VAL A 109 -8.94 -2.88 -0.92
C VAL A 109 -8.17 -3.63 -2.01
N VAL A 110 -8.85 -4.46 -2.80
CA VAL A 110 -8.23 -5.39 -3.75
C VAL A 110 -7.30 -4.68 -4.74
N GLY A 111 -7.75 -3.57 -5.33
CA GLY A 111 -6.95 -2.80 -6.28
C GLY A 111 -5.68 -2.22 -5.65
N LEU A 112 -5.81 -1.71 -4.41
CA LEU A 112 -4.71 -1.12 -3.67
C LEU A 112 -3.65 -2.17 -3.30
N VAL A 113 -4.07 -3.34 -2.83
CA VAL A 113 -3.18 -4.47 -2.52
C VAL A 113 -2.48 -4.98 -3.76
N GLY A 114 -3.19 -5.11 -4.88
CA GLY A 114 -2.57 -5.45 -6.17
C GLY A 114 -1.50 -4.43 -6.61
N GLY A 115 -1.67 -3.15 -6.27
CA GLY A 115 -0.66 -2.11 -6.44
C GLY A 115 0.58 -2.33 -5.56
N LEU A 116 0.38 -2.61 -4.27
CA LEU A 116 1.45 -2.88 -3.31
C LEU A 116 2.25 -4.14 -3.67
N LEU A 117 1.58 -5.21 -4.08
CA LEU A 117 2.23 -6.41 -4.58
C LEU A 117 3.05 -6.12 -5.84
N SER A 118 2.51 -5.32 -6.77
CA SER A 118 3.25 -4.90 -7.96
C SER A 118 4.51 -4.10 -7.57
N LEU A 119 4.43 -3.22 -6.58
CA LEU A 119 5.57 -2.44 -6.08
C LEU A 119 6.63 -3.36 -5.45
N ALA A 120 6.22 -4.27 -4.57
CA ALA A 120 7.12 -5.21 -3.92
C ALA A 120 7.83 -6.12 -4.93
N GLY A 121 7.10 -6.58 -5.96
CA GLY A 121 7.68 -7.37 -7.04
C GLY A 121 8.65 -6.56 -7.91
N ALA A 122 8.29 -5.32 -8.24
CA ALA A 122 9.15 -4.43 -9.01
C ALA A 122 10.43 -4.04 -8.25
N ALA A 123 10.34 -3.80 -6.94
CA ALA A 123 11.49 -3.52 -6.09
C ALA A 123 12.49 -4.69 -6.11
N ALA A 124 12.00 -5.94 -6.08
CA ALA A 124 12.83 -7.14 -6.19
C ALA A 124 13.50 -7.33 -7.57
N THR A 125 13.22 -6.47 -8.56
CA THR A 125 13.94 -6.46 -9.84
C THR A 125 15.09 -5.47 -9.89
N GLY A 126 15.16 -4.51 -8.94
CA GLY A 126 16.11 -3.39 -8.98
C GLY A 126 15.92 -2.42 -10.17
N GLN A 127 14.84 -2.57 -10.96
CA GLN A 127 14.59 -1.74 -12.14
C GLN A 127 13.65 -0.57 -11.82
N ALA A 128 14.04 0.65 -12.19
CA ALA A 128 13.28 1.85 -11.89
C ALA A 128 11.91 1.91 -12.60
N ALA A 129 11.84 1.54 -13.88
CA ALA A 129 10.62 1.65 -14.69
C ALA A 129 9.42 0.89 -14.10
N PRO A 130 9.51 -0.42 -13.74
CA PRO A 130 8.39 -1.13 -13.15
C PRO A 130 8.02 -0.61 -11.75
N ILE A 131 8.99 -0.08 -10.98
CA ILE A 131 8.72 0.52 -9.67
C ILE A 131 7.88 1.79 -9.83
N LEU A 132 8.23 2.67 -10.77
CA LEU A 132 7.47 3.88 -11.06
C LEU A 132 6.04 3.56 -11.51
N ALA A 133 5.86 2.56 -12.39
CA ALA A 133 4.55 2.12 -12.83
C ALA A 133 3.70 1.59 -11.65
N ALA A 134 4.31 0.86 -10.72
CA ALA A 134 3.63 0.37 -9.53
C ALA A 134 3.24 1.51 -8.57
N LEU A 135 4.10 2.52 -8.39
CA LEU A 135 3.77 3.70 -7.59
C LEU A 135 2.58 4.46 -8.18
N GLU A 136 2.54 4.69 -9.49
CA GLU A 136 1.38 5.34 -10.13
C GLU A 136 0.09 4.52 -9.98
N LYS A 137 0.19 3.20 -10.03
CA LYS A 137 -0.95 2.31 -9.76
C LYS A 137 -1.46 2.46 -8.32
N ILE A 138 -0.57 2.44 -7.33
CA ILE A 138 -0.92 2.67 -5.91
C ILE A 138 -1.60 4.03 -5.76
N ARG A 139 -1.02 5.08 -6.34
CA ARG A 139 -1.58 6.44 -6.30
C ARG A 139 -3.00 6.49 -6.87
N THR A 140 -3.23 5.81 -7.98
CA THR A 140 -4.55 5.75 -8.62
C THR A 140 -5.57 5.08 -7.71
N HIS A 141 -5.21 3.95 -7.10
CA HIS A 141 -6.11 3.25 -6.17
C HIS A 141 -6.34 4.01 -4.87
N VAL A 142 -5.32 4.65 -4.31
CA VAL A 142 -5.45 5.52 -3.13
C VAL A 142 -6.46 6.63 -3.38
N LYS A 143 -6.42 7.27 -4.56
CA LYS A 143 -7.39 8.30 -4.96
C LYS A 143 -8.79 7.74 -5.13
N ALA A 144 -8.93 6.58 -5.76
CA ALA A 144 -10.23 5.92 -5.93
C ALA A 144 -10.87 5.61 -4.57
N VAL A 145 -10.12 4.95 -3.68
CA VAL A 145 -10.57 4.65 -2.31
C VAL A 145 -10.93 5.91 -1.54
N GLN A 146 -10.18 7.01 -1.70
CA GLN A 146 -10.52 8.28 -1.06
C GLN A 146 -11.82 8.90 -1.60
N ALA A 147 -12.12 8.73 -2.88
CA ALA A 147 -13.36 9.22 -3.47
C ALA A 147 -14.58 8.46 -2.96
N ASP A 148 -14.43 7.16 -2.69
CA ASP A 148 -15.50 6.29 -2.19
C ASP A 148 -15.69 6.35 -0.66
N MET A 149 -14.72 6.89 0.08
CA MET A 149 -14.89 7.16 1.52
C MET A 149 -15.98 8.22 1.75
N PRO A 150 -16.91 8.00 2.69
CA PRO A 150 -17.96 8.98 2.98
C PRO A 150 -17.32 10.29 3.44
N LYS A 151 -17.52 11.37 2.65
CA LYS A 151 -17.14 12.73 3.04
C LYS A 151 -17.90 13.06 4.32
N LYS A 152 -17.18 13.33 5.41
CA LYS A 152 -17.75 13.87 6.65
C LYS A 152 -18.70 15.01 6.26
N PRO A 153 -20.00 14.99 6.65
CA PRO A 153 -20.92 16.03 6.26
C PRO A 153 -20.36 17.36 6.75
N ALA A 154 -20.24 18.32 5.81
CA ALA A 154 -19.89 19.69 6.15
C ALA A 154 -20.93 20.17 7.17
N THR A 155 -20.46 20.52 8.36
CA THR A 155 -21.28 21.12 9.41
C THR A 155 -21.95 22.36 8.81
N ALA A 156 -23.28 22.32 8.66
CA ALA A 156 -24.06 23.46 8.21
C ALA A 156 -23.74 24.68 9.09
N PRO A 157 -23.58 25.88 8.51
CA PRO A 157 -23.33 27.08 9.31
C PRO A 157 -24.52 27.32 10.26
N PRO A 158 -24.27 27.78 11.50
CA PRO A 158 -25.35 28.05 12.44
C PRO A 158 -26.28 29.13 11.89
N PRO A 159 -27.60 29.07 12.19
CA PRO A 159 -28.55 30.07 11.72
C PRO A 159 -28.20 31.46 12.27
N PRO A 160 -28.44 32.54 11.50
CA PRO A 160 -28.26 33.90 11.99
C PRO A 160 -29.22 34.17 13.17
N ALA A 161 -28.68 34.83 14.19
CA ALA A 161 -29.39 35.28 15.39
C ALA A 161 -30.43 36.37 15.08
#